data_AF-A0A970GA40-F1
#
_entry.id   AF-A0A970GA40-F1
#
_cell.length_a   1.000
_cell.length_b   1.000
_cell.length_c   1.000
_cell.angle_alpha   90.00
_cell.angle_beta   90.00
_cell.angle_gamma   90.00
#
_symmetry.space_group_name_H-M   'P 1'
#
loop_
_entity.id
_entity.type
_entity.pdbx_description
1 polymer ?
#
loop_
_entity_poly.entity_id
_entity_poly.type
_entity_poly.pdbx_seq_one_letter_code
_entity_poly.pdbx_strand_id
1 'polypeptide(L)'
;MKKIYLMLIIALILLTACEIKKPTMPTWFMDLNIPIINERYYVSDLVDSVNIVVDENEVLTVTTSGEATTNEFGTLPFTPDVNVEGLPIWSTGLDLTIPFEDQNGKVGVAYAEIAEGIFKSRFNNLQSGVEITLTFYDLYLPNNQNLVLTSNNPGNWVTTNLEGLHLGVANSDQVINQIHLSFQITPSLPSGMQVATFDFQANETIQFGEFRGTLNNYPIGLEDSGSLVNIDYPYGLDQAINLEDAYLQITLQNYLGFGSVFSGQLKATNSSGQSRIIDILDEYGNNYQIEPATEEGPRIVEIQFGHNVAQLLQIMPTTIQVIDGQFLISSGTNIGSLRPTDTMLLFYTVSAPLTFTLHAHEITIAEEQEFSIPEENRERIRKNLVNASLNLELKNKLPIGASAKLFFSTTPSIDTNNPSTYNFMKEAAINSANLQPDFQNVNLTLNKDELNVFTSEQVFMRFAFSFEETGTPVTIHASTTDYIHIKG
;
A
#
# COMPACT_ATOMS: atom_id res chain seq x y z
N MET A 1 45.07 -55.22 -94.15
CA MET A 1 43.70 -54.70 -93.91
C MET A 1 43.00 -55.29 -92.68
N LYS A 2 43.06 -56.62 -92.39
CA LYS A 2 42.41 -57.23 -91.19
C LYS A 2 42.91 -56.77 -89.81
N LYS A 3 44.16 -56.32 -89.65
CA LYS A 3 44.71 -55.88 -88.34
C LYS A 3 44.27 -54.48 -87.90
N ILE A 4 43.90 -53.61 -88.86
CA ILE A 4 43.50 -52.22 -88.56
C ILE A 4 42.06 -52.17 -88.03
N TYR A 5 41.15 -52.95 -88.60
CA TYR A 5 39.78 -53.08 -88.10
C TYR A 5 39.73 -53.70 -86.69
N LEU A 6 40.63 -54.64 -86.39
CA LEU A 6 40.72 -55.24 -85.05
C LEU A 6 41.19 -54.21 -84.00
N MET A 7 42.17 -53.37 -84.33
CA MET A 7 42.60 -52.28 -83.44
C MET A 7 41.49 -51.23 -83.23
N LEU A 8 40.71 -50.92 -84.26
CA LEU A 8 39.65 -49.93 -84.19
C LEU A 8 38.46 -50.43 -83.33
N ILE A 9 38.15 -51.73 -83.40
CA ILE A 9 37.12 -52.36 -82.56
C ILE A 9 37.59 -52.44 -81.10
N ILE A 10 38.86 -52.76 -80.85
CA ILE A 10 39.43 -52.79 -79.49
C ILE A 10 39.44 -51.37 -78.88
N ALA A 11 39.76 -50.34 -79.66
CA ALA A 11 39.71 -48.95 -79.22
C ALA A 11 38.27 -48.50 -78.91
N LEU A 12 37.27 -48.96 -79.69
CA LEU A 12 35.87 -48.63 -79.47
C LEU A 12 35.30 -49.29 -78.21
N ILE A 13 35.72 -50.53 -77.90
CA ILE A 13 35.32 -51.26 -76.68
C ILE A 13 35.95 -50.63 -75.42
N LEU A 14 37.19 -50.14 -75.53
CA LEU A 14 37.87 -49.44 -74.43
C LEU A 14 37.24 -48.08 -74.09
N LEU A 15 36.60 -47.41 -75.06
CA LEU A 15 35.87 -46.16 -74.83
C LEU A 15 34.48 -46.37 -74.19
N THR A 16 33.89 -47.56 -74.32
CA THR A 16 32.58 -47.89 -73.71
C THR A 16 32.66 -48.50 -72.31
N ALA A 17 33.85 -48.88 -71.83
CA ALA A 17 34.04 -49.56 -70.54
C ALA A 17 34.26 -48.60 -69.35
N CYS A 18 34.21 -47.29 -69.56
CA CYS A 18 34.27 -46.30 -68.49
C CYS A 18 32.84 -45.98 -68.01
N GLU A 19 32.34 -46.74 -67.04
CA GLU A 19 31.25 -46.27 -66.20
C GLU A 19 31.75 -45.05 -65.43
N ILE A 20 31.35 -43.85 -65.87
CA ILE A 20 31.53 -42.62 -65.11
C ILE A 20 30.67 -42.77 -63.86
N LYS A 21 31.26 -43.23 -62.75
CA LYS A 21 30.67 -43.08 -61.43
C LYS A 21 30.36 -41.59 -61.26
N LYS A 22 29.07 -41.26 -61.10
CA LYS A 22 28.65 -39.89 -60.78
C LYS A 22 29.53 -39.40 -59.62
N PRO A 23 30.12 -38.19 -59.71
CA PRO A 23 30.95 -37.67 -58.64
C PRO A 23 30.10 -37.62 -57.37
N THR A 24 30.46 -38.43 -56.38
CA THR A 24 29.92 -38.31 -55.03
C THR A 24 30.46 -36.99 -54.49
N MET A 25 29.59 -35.98 -54.37
CA MET A 25 29.97 -34.74 -53.70
C MET A 25 30.56 -35.10 -52.33
N PRO A 26 31.75 -34.58 -51.97
CA PRO A 26 32.28 -34.79 -50.64
C PRO A 26 31.28 -34.18 -49.65
N THR A 27 30.79 -34.98 -48.70
CA THR A 27 30.07 -34.48 -47.53
C THR A 27 31.12 -33.93 -46.58
N TRP A 28 31.29 -32.61 -46.56
CA TRP A 28 32.12 -31.93 -45.59
C TRP A 28 31.23 -31.56 -44.40
N PHE A 29 31.54 -32.15 -43.24
CA PHE A 29 31.00 -31.69 -41.96
C PHE A 29 31.78 -30.42 -41.61
N MET A 30 31.08 -29.28 -41.51
CA MET A 30 31.66 -28.02 -41.08
C MET A 30 31.16 -27.72 -39.67
N ASP A 31 32.06 -27.79 -38.70
CA ASP A 31 31.80 -27.30 -37.35
C ASP A 31 31.97 -25.78 -37.37
N LEU A 32 30.86 -25.06 -37.30
CA LEU A 32 30.84 -23.60 -37.31
C LEU A 32 30.69 -23.09 -35.87
N ASN A 33 31.79 -22.67 -35.26
CA ASN A 33 31.79 -22.04 -33.93
C ASN A 33 31.67 -20.52 -34.10
N ILE A 34 30.49 -19.97 -33.80
CA ILE A 34 30.25 -18.52 -33.80
C ILE A 34 30.23 -18.08 -32.33
N PRO A 35 31.12 -17.18 -31.89
CA PRO A 35 30.98 -16.55 -30.58
C PRO A 35 29.80 -15.58 -30.65
N ILE A 36 28.77 -15.85 -29.87
CA ILE A 36 27.49 -15.14 -29.89
C ILE A 36 27.41 -14.15 -28.71
N ILE A 37 28.07 -14.43 -27.58
CA ILE A 37 27.86 -13.67 -26.36
C ILE A 37 29.12 -13.56 -25.48
N ASN A 38 29.37 -12.37 -24.93
CA ASN A 38 30.35 -12.14 -23.88
C ASN A 38 29.88 -10.94 -23.05
N GLU A 39 28.90 -11.18 -22.17
CA GLU A 39 28.21 -10.14 -21.43
C GLU A 39 28.23 -10.40 -19.92
N ARG A 40 28.16 -9.32 -19.15
CA ARG A 40 27.98 -9.34 -17.69
C ARG A 40 26.63 -8.75 -17.37
N TYR A 41 25.85 -9.49 -16.61
CA TYR A 41 24.57 -9.05 -16.07
C TYR A 41 24.78 -8.74 -14.60
N TYR A 42 24.67 -7.47 -14.20
CA TYR A 42 24.90 -7.03 -12.83
C TYR A 42 23.59 -7.02 -12.04
N VAL A 43 23.67 -7.31 -10.74
CA VAL A 43 22.48 -7.20 -9.86
C VAL A 43 22.01 -5.76 -9.74
N SER A 44 22.93 -4.79 -9.82
CA SER A 44 22.61 -3.36 -9.85
C SER A 44 21.69 -2.98 -11.01
N ASP A 45 21.67 -3.76 -12.10
CA ASP A 45 20.80 -3.51 -13.25
C ASP A 45 19.33 -3.87 -12.96
N LEU A 46 19.07 -4.63 -11.87
CA LEU A 46 17.72 -4.97 -11.39
C LEU A 46 17.12 -3.86 -10.52
N VAL A 47 17.94 -2.91 -10.07
CA VAL A 47 17.50 -1.79 -9.24
C VAL A 47 16.65 -0.87 -10.10
N ASP A 48 15.42 -0.64 -9.65
CA ASP A 48 14.52 0.32 -10.26
C ASP A 48 14.36 1.53 -9.32
N SER A 49 13.71 2.59 -9.81
CA SER A 49 13.49 3.79 -8.99
C SER A 49 12.23 3.72 -8.12
N VAL A 50 11.55 2.56 -8.05
CA VAL A 50 10.17 2.48 -7.52
C VAL A 50 10.02 1.39 -6.46
N ASN A 51 10.36 0.14 -6.78
CA ASN A 51 10.06 -1.04 -5.97
C ASN A 51 11.30 -1.85 -5.55
N ILE A 52 12.43 -1.70 -6.23
CA ILE A 52 13.67 -2.44 -5.97
C ILE A 52 14.79 -1.44 -5.77
N VAL A 53 15.14 -1.17 -4.52
CA VAL A 53 16.16 -0.19 -4.13
C VAL A 53 17.38 -0.88 -3.51
N VAL A 54 18.46 -0.12 -3.35
CA VAL A 54 19.67 -0.58 -2.67
C VAL A 54 19.79 0.18 -1.35
N ASP A 55 19.95 -0.55 -0.25
CA ASP A 55 20.15 0.05 1.07
C ASP A 55 21.59 0.56 1.28
N GLU A 56 21.88 1.11 2.47
CA GLU A 56 23.21 1.61 2.81
C GLU A 56 24.31 0.53 2.82
N ASN A 57 23.95 -0.75 2.91
CA ASN A 57 24.85 -1.91 2.94
C ASN A 57 24.95 -2.61 1.58
N GLU A 58 24.51 -1.96 0.51
CA GLU A 58 24.42 -2.51 -0.84
C GLU A 58 23.47 -3.72 -0.96
N VAL A 59 22.55 -3.93 0.00
CA VAL A 59 21.58 -5.02 -0.02
C VAL A 59 20.39 -4.63 -0.89
N LEU A 60 20.05 -5.51 -1.83
CA LEU A 60 18.89 -5.33 -2.69
C LEU A 60 17.62 -5.47 -1.82
N THR A 61 16.78 -4.45 -1.83
CA THR A 61 15.61 -4.34 -0.94
C THR A 61 14.37 -4.06 -1.77
N VAL A 62 13.34 -4.87 -1.57
CA VAL A 62 12.02 -4.62 -2.16
C VAL A 62 11.28 -3.64 -1.26
N THR A 63 10.87 -2.51 -1.80
CA THR A 63 10.13 -1.48 -1.08
C THR A 63 8.78 -1.24 -1.71
N THR A 64 7.80 -0.98 -0.88
CA THR A 64 6.47 -0.59 -1.33
C THR A 64 5.87 0.37 -0.32
N SER A 65 5.16 1.37 -0.80
CA SER A 65 4.59 2.43 0.03
C SER A 65 3.09 2.54 -0.14
N GLY A 66 2.44 3.10 0.87
CA GLY A 66 1.02 3.44 0.83
C GLY A 66 0.72 4.63 1.75
N GLU A 67 -0.47 5.18 1.57
CA GLU A 67 -0.99 6.27 2.38
C GLU A 67 -2.40 5.96 2.85
N ALA A 68 -2.74 6.45 4.04
CA ALA A 68 -4.06 6.41 4.63
C ALA A 68 -4.36 7.76 5.28
N THR A 69 -5.61 8.21 5.21
CA THR A 69 -6.01 9.50 5.78
C THR A 69 -7.28 9.37 6.59
N THR A 70 -7.44 10.22 7.61
CA THR A 70 -8.75 10.42 8.21
C THR A 70 -9.62 11.23 7.27
N ASN A 71 -10.94 11.18 7.47
CA ASN A 71 -11.80 12.23 6.94
C ASN A 71 -11.36 13.61 7.41
N GLU A 72 -11.74 14.62 6.65
CA GLU A 72 -11.89 15.98 7.18
C GLU A 72 -12.74 15.90 8.44
N PHE A 73 -12.29 16.55 9.52
CA PHE A 73 -12.95 16.45 10.81
C PHE A 73 -14.44 16.84 10.74
N GLY A 74 -14.78 17.82 9.88
CA GLY A 74 -16.14 18.29 9.69
C GLY A 74 -16.64 19.06 10.90
N THR A 75 -17.81 18.71 11.41
CA THR A 75 -18.40 19.36 12.58
C THR A 75 -18.25 18.55 13.86
N LEU A 76 -18.02 19.22 14.98
CA LEU A 76 -17.92 18.62 16.30
C LEU A 76 -19.30 18.66 17.00
N PRO A 77 -19.90 17.51 17.33
CA PRO A 77 -21.16 17.48 18.07
C PRO A 77 -20.94 17.81 19.55
N PHE A 78 -21.81 18.66 20.08
CA PHE A 78 -21.88 19.03 21.49
C PHE A 78 -23.33 18.97 21.94
N THR A 79 -23.62 18.19 22.99
CA THR A 79 -25.00 18.02 23.46
C THR A 79 -25.12 18.50 24.91
N PRO A 80 -25.58 19.73 25.15
CA PRO A 80 -25.86 20.19 26.50
C PRO A 80 -27.07 19.44 27.08
N ASP A 81 -27.14 19.31 28.40
CA ASP A 81 -28.31 18.75 29.12
C ASP A 81 -28.91 19.80 30.06
N VAL A 82 -29.53 20.81 29.46
CA VAL A 82 -30.02 21.98 30.18
C VAL A 82 -31.52 22.06 30.10
N ASN A 83 -32.22 21.71 31.18
CA ASN A 83 -33.65 21.94 31.31
C ASN A 83 -33.94 22.75 32.58
N VAL A 84 -34.25 24.02 32.37
CA VAL A 84 -34.55 24.97 33.44
C VAL A 84 -35.98 25.45 33.28
N GLU A 85 -36.80 25.31 34.32
CA GLU A 85 -38.20 25.71 34.30
C GLU A 85 -38.55 26.56 35.52
N GLY A 86 -39.41 27.57 35.30
CA GLY A 86 -40.03 28.36 36.34
C GLY A 86 -39.12 29.40 37.00
N LEU A 87 -38.03 29.84 36.34
CA LEU A 87 -37.13 30.84 36.92
C LEU A 87 -37.87 32.16 37.14
N PRO A 88 -38.02 32.64 38.38
CA PRO A 88 -38.75 33.89 38.64
C PRO A 88 -37.91 35.10 38.21
N ILE A 89 -38.45 35.94 37.34
CA ILE A 89 -37.84 37.23 36.98
C ILE A 89 -38.47 38.32 37.84
N TRP A 90 -37.63 39.09 38.52
CA TRP A 90 -38.04 40.20 39.37
C TRP A 90 -37.89 41.54 38.66
N SER A 91 -38.65 42.53 39.09
CA SER A 91 -38.65 43.93 38.60
C SER A 91 -37.27 44.62 38.58
N THR A 92 -36.31 44.13 39.37
CA THR A 92 -34.93 44.64 39.42
C THR A 92 -34.00 44.03 38.37
N GLY A 93 -34.47 43.06 37.60
CA GLY A 93 -33.60 42.22 36.78
C GLY A 93 -33.12 40.98 37.53
N LEU A 94 -32.40 40.14 36.79
CA LEU A 94 -31.78 38.93 37.29
C LEU A 94 -30.51 38.66 36.47
N ASP A 95 -29.40 38.40 37.15
CA ASP A 95 -28.21 37.83 36.53
C ASP A 95 -28.05 36.42 37.07
N LEU A 96 -27.83 35.45 36.18
CA LEU A 96 -27.67 34.06 36.58
C LEU A 96 -26.74 33.31 35.63
N THR A 97 -26.19 32.21 36.11
CA THR A 97 -25.44 31.26 35.30
C THR A 97 -26.18 29.94 35.20
N ILE A 98 -26.19 29.34 34.00
CA ILE A 98 -26.75 28.02 33.76
C ILE A 98 -25.61 27.08 33.35
N PRO A 99 -25.49 25.86 33.92
CA PRO A 99 -24.55 24.86 33.44
C PRO A 99 -24.70 24.63 31.93
N PHE A 100 -23.60 24.53 31.21
CA PHE A 100 -23.59 24.33 29.76
C PHE A 100 -22.38 23.48 29.38
N GLU A 101 -22.46 22.20 29.73
CA GLU A 101 -21.41 21.21 29.52
C GLU A 101 -21.93 20.10 28.60
N ASP A 102 -21.03 19.46 27.87
CA ASP A 102 -21.38 18.28 27.07
C ASP A 102 -21.84 17.15 27.98
N GLN A 103 -22.99 16.53 27.67
CA GLN A 103 -23.58 15.46 28.47
C GLN A 103 -22.64 14.26 28.66
N ASN A 104 -21.77 13.99 27.68
CA ASN A 104 -20.81 12.89 27.73
C ASN A 104 -19.45 13.30 28.32
N GLY A 105 -19.25 14.58 28.63
CA GLY A 105 -17.97 15.14 29.09
C GLY A 105 -16.84 15.02 28.07
N LYS A 106 -17.16 14.80 26.79
CA LYS A 106 -16.15 14.61 25.74
C LYS A 106 -15.61 15.92 25.20
N VAL A 107 -16.41 16.98 25.25
CA VAL A 107 -16.12 18.27 24.64
C VAL A 107 -16.22 19.36 25.70
N GLY A 108 -15.12 20.08 25.92
CA GLY A 108 -15.12 21.33 26.68
C GLY A 108 -14.86 22.50 25.73
N VAL A 109 -15.73 23.49 25.70
CA VAL A 109 -15.64 24.59 24.71
C VAL A 109 -14.98 25.81 25.34
N ALA A 110 -13.90 26.32 24.76
CA ALA A 110 -13.36 27.65 25.09
C ALA A 110 -13.78 28.69 24.03
N TYR A 111 -13.83 28.27 22.77
CA TYR A 111 -14.42 28.99 21.66
C TYR A 111 -14.95 28.01 20.61
N ALA A 112 -16.09 28.30 19.99
CA ALA A 112 -16.58 27.53 18.86
C ALA A 112 -17.47 28.37 17.94
N GLU A 113 -17.29 28.24 16.63
CA GLU A 113 -18.28 28.67 15.65
C GLU A 113 -19.39 27.62 15.56
N ILE A 114 -20.64 28.06 15.57
CA ILE A 114 -21.80 27.17 15.53
C ILE A 114 -22.24 26.99 14.08
N ALA A 115 -22.00 25.80 13.55
CA ALA A 115 -22.45 25.43 12.21
C ALA A 115 -23.97 25.17 12.20
N GLU A 116 -24.46 24.41 13.17
CA GLU A 116 -25.89 24.10 13.31
C GLU A 116 -26.26 23.94 14.78
N GLY A 117 -27.49 24.26 15.15
CA GLY A 117 -27.98 24.01 16.51
C GLY A 117 -29.14 24.93 16.88
N ILE A 118 -29.93 24.48 17.85
CA ILE A 118 -31.04 25.26 18.40
C ILE A 118 -31.10 25.16 19.91
N PHE A 119 -31.67 26.18 20.55
CA PHE A 119 -32.22 26.06 21.90
C PHE A 119 -33.66 26.57 21.90
N LYS A 120 -34.38 26.24 22.97
CA LYS A 120 -35.76 26.68 23.21
C LYS A 120 -35.81 27.54 24.46
N SER A 121 -36.58 28.62 24.40
CA SER A 121 -36.82 29.48 25.56
C SER A 121 -38.26 29.99 25.56
N ARG A 122 -38.81 30.30 26.73
CA ARG A 122 -40.10 30.99 26.82
C ARG A 122 -40.22 31.86 28.07
N PHE A 123 -40.95 32.96 27.90
CA PHE A 123 -41.41 33.79 29.01
C PHE A 123 -42.87 33.49 29.29
N ASN A 124 -43.16 33.10 30.53
CA ASN A 124 -44.50 32.80 31.04
C ASN A 124 -44.93 33.87 32.05
N ASN A 125 -46.24 34.01 32.25
CA ASN A 125 -46.81 34.94 33.24
C ASN A 125 -46.29 36.39 33.12
N LEU A 126 -46.02 36.85 31.89
CA LEU A 126 -45.49 38.19 31.64
C LEU A 126 -46.52 39.27 32.03
N GLN A 127 -46.10 40.21 32.87
CA GLN A 127 -46.93 41.34 33.27
C GLN A 127 -47.25 42.27 32.09
N SER A 128 -48.50 42.75 32.01
CA SER A 128 -48.95 43.64 30.95
C SER A 128 -48.18 44.96 30.92
N GLY A 129 -47.74 45.39 29.74
CA GLY A 129 -47.01 46.64 29.52
C GLY A 129 -45.52 46.58 29.85
N VAL A 130 -44.96 45.36 30.03
CA VAL A 130 -43.55 45.12 30.34
C VAL A 130 -42.88 44.37 29.19
N GLU A 131 -41.67 44.78 28.84
CA GLU A 131 -40.76 44.06 27.94
C GLU A 131 -39.52 43.62 28.73
N ILE A 132 -39.12 42.37 28.54
CA ILE A 132 -37.90 41.80 29.12
C ILE A 132 -36.89 41.60 28.00
N THR A 133 -35.67 42.10 28.22
CA THR A 133 -34.51 41.88 27.36
C THR A 133 -33.58 40.87 28.05
N LEU A 134 -33.37 39.72 27.42
CA LEU A 134 -32.44 38.67 27.85
C LEU A 134 -31.16 38.78 27.01
N THR A 135 -30.02 38.96 27.67
CA THR A 135 -28.70 38.97 27.03
C THR A 135 -27.92 37.72 27.42
N PHE A 136 -27.36 37.02 26.43
CA PHE A 136 -26.38 35.95 26.62
C PHE A 136 -24.98 36.53 26.48
N TYR A 137 -24.13 36.41 27.50
CA TYR A 137 -22.77 36.98 27.46
C TYR A 137 -21.72 36.06 26.86
N ASP A 138 -22.03 34.80 26.70
CA ASP A 138 -21.11 33.82 26.11
C ASP A 138 -21.47 33.50 24.64
N LEU A 139 -22.65 33.88 24.17
CA LEU A 139 -23.09 33.69 22.79
C LEU A 139 -23.09 35.01 22.03
N TYR A 140 -22.42 35.00 20.89
CA TYR A 140 -22.18 36.18 20.07
C TYR A 140 -22.70 35.97 18.65
N LEU A 141 -23.25 37.04 18.09
CA LEU A 141 -23.60 37.15 16.68
C LEU A 141 -22.33 37.29 15.82
N PRO A 142 -22.40 37.06 14.50
CA PRO A 142 -21.26 37.22 13.59
C PRO A 142 -20.54 38.58 13.65
N ASN A 143 -21.21 39.61 14.18
CA ASN A 143 -20.67 40.96 14.36
C ASN A 143 -20.04 41.19 15.75
N ASN A 144 -19.78 40.13 16.53
CA ASN A 144 -19.26 40.13 17.89
C ASN A 144 -20.14 40.84 18.94
N GLN A 145 -21.43 41.06 18.66
CA GLN A 145 -22.38 41.52 19.66
C GLN A 145 -23.04 40.33 20.36
N ASN A 146 -23.35 40.46 21.65
CA ASN A 146 -24.07 39.44 22.40
C ASN A 146 -25.42 39.10 21.77
N LEU A 147 -25.81 37.82 21.84
CA LEU A 147 -27.15 37.39 21.49
C LEU A 147 -28.16 37.99 22.48
N VAL A 148 -29.14 38.70 21.94
CA VAL A 148 -30.21 39.33 22.71
C VAL A 148 -31.56 38.80 22.26
N LEU A 149 -32.35 38.31 23.21
CA LEU A 149 -33.74 37.90 23.00
C LEU A 149 -34.67 38.85 23.76
N THR A 150 -35.86 39.09 23.22
CA THR A 150 -36.89 39.87 23.91
C THR A 150 -38.11 39.00 24.23
N SER A 151 -38.91 39.41 25.21
CA SER A 151 -40.11 38.68 25.65
C SER A 151 -41.30 38.74 24.68
N ASN A 152 -41.02 38.79 23.38
CA ASN A 152 -42.02 38.73 22.33
C ASN A 152 -42.73 37.37 22.36
N ASN A 153 -44.06 37.35 22.20
CA ASN A 153 -44.91 36.14 22.19
C ASN A 153 -44.90 35.31 23.50
N PRO A 154 -45.32 35.89 24.64
CA PRO A 154 -45.34 35.18 25.92
C PRO A 154 -46.24 33.93 25.89
N GLY A 155 -45.85 32.90 26.63
CA GLY A 155 -46.61 31.64 26.82
C GLY A 155 -46.24 30.49 25.88
N ASN A 156 -45.57 30.76 24.75
CA ASN A 156 -45.16 29.73 23.79
C ASN A 156 -43.64 29.52 23.82
N TRP A 157 -43.20 28.30 23.55
CA TRP A 157 -41.79 28.01 23.28
C TRP A 157 -41.32 28.70 22.00
N VAL A 158 -40.26 29.48 22.11
CA VAL A 158 -39.54 30.09 20.99
C VAL A 158 -38.28 29.27 20.73
N THR A 159 -38.10 28.83 19.48
CA THR A 159 -36.88 28.15 19.03
C THR A 159 -35.93 29.19 18.44
N THR A 160 -34.70 29.22 18.93
CA THR A 160 -33.65 30.12 18.46
C THR A 160 -32.66 29.33 17.61
N ASN A 161 -32.44 29.73 16.36
CA ASN A 161 -31.38 29.17 15.51
C ASN A 161 -30.03 29.77 15.93
N LEU A 162 -29.03 28.89 16.09
CA LEU A 162 -27.67 29.25 16.48
C LEU A 162 -26.68 29.23 15.31
N GLU A 163 -27.09 28.80 14.13
CA GLU A 163 -26.27 28.81 12.93
C GLU A 163 -25.62 30.19 12.69
N GLY A 164 -24.29 30.18 12.52
CA GLY A 164 -23.47 31.37 12.29
C GLY A 164 -23.12 32.18 13.54
N LEU A 165 -23.65 31.83 14.71
CA LEU A 165 -23.22 32.42 15.99
C LEU A 165 -21.90 31.77 16.43
N HIS A 166 -21.22 32.39 17.39
CA HIS A 166 -20.10 31.75 18.07
C HIS A 166 -20.28 31.76 19.59
N LEU A 167 -19.82 30.68 20.23
CA LEU A 167 -19.72 30.54 21.67
C LEU A 167 -18.32 30.94 22.11
N GLY A 168 -18.22 31.82 23.10
CA GLY A 168 -16.96 32.31 23.64
C GLY A 168 -16.23 33.32 22.75
N VAL A 169 -15.03 33.68 23.17
CA VAL A 169 -14.18 34.67 22.50
C VAL A 169 -13.03 33.95 21.81
N ALA A 170 -12.74 34.35 20.57
CA ALA A 170 -11.65 33.78 19.78
C ALA A 170 -10.32 33.83 20.56
N ASN A 171 -9.54 32.74 20.48
CA ASN A 171 -8.28 32.54 21.21
C ASN A 171 -8.38 32.47 22.74
N SER A 172 -9.57 32.29 23.31
CA SER A 172 -9.71 31.99 24.73
C SER A 172 -9.16 30.60 25.07
N ASP A 173 -8.51 30.48 26.23
CA ASP A 173 -8.11 29.21 26.84
C ASP A 173 -8.98 28.84 28.05
N GLN A 174 -10.03 29.62 28.32
CA GLN A 174 -10.97 29.36 29.40
C GLN A 174 -12.14 28.55 28.88
N VAL A 175 -12.29 27.32 29.37
CA VAL A 175 -13.45 26.47 29.09
C VAL A 175 -14.70 27.07 29.72
N ILE A 176 -15.72 27.25 28.90
CA ILE A 176 -17.06 27.71 29.25
C ILE A 176 -17.85 26.48 29.69
N ASN A 177 -18.08 26.38 30.99
CA ASN A 177 -18.92 25.35 31.59
C ASN A 177 -20.28 25.88 32.06
N GLN A 178 -20.47 27.20 31.98
CA GLN A 178 -21.71 27.88 32.33
C GLN A 178 -21.96 29.02 31.37
N ILE A 179 -23.21 29.22 30.98
CA ILE A 179 -23.65 30.40 30.22
C ILE A 179 -24.18 31.47 31.17
N HIS A 180 -23.73 32.71 30.98
CA HIS A 180 -24.11 33.87 31.75
C HIS A 180 -25.25 34.61 31.07
N LEU A 181 -26.35 34.78 31.82
CA LEU A 181 -27.57 35.43 31.35
C LEU A 181 -27.86 36.67 32.21
N SER A 182 -28.35 37.73 31.56
CA SER A 182 -28.89 38.91 32.25
C SER A 182 -30.25 39.31 31.70
N PHE A 183 -31.17 39.60 32.62
CA PHE A 183 -32.54 40.02 32.34
C PHE A 183 -32.71 41.48 32.71
N GLN A 184 -33.08 42.32 31.74
CA GLN A 184 -33.37 43.74 31.91
C GLN A 184 -34.86 44.00 31.64
N ILE A 185 -35.51 44.80 32.50
CA ILE A 185 -36.95 45.06 32.48
C ILE A 185 -37.20 46.50 32.03
N THR A 186 -38.08 46.67 31.04
CA THR A 186 -38.53 47.98 30.55
C THR A 186 -40.06 48.07 30.53
N PRO A 187 -40.70 49.11 31.13
CA PRO A 187 -40.10 50.16 31.96
C PRO A 187 -39.73 49.64 33.36
N SER A 188 -38.90 50.41 34.08
CA SER A 188 -38.54 50.09 35.47
C SER A 188 -39.78 50.04 36.37
N LEU A 189 -39.94 48.94 37.12
CA LEU A 189 -41.06 48.70 38.04
C LEU A 189 -40.63 48.81 39.51
N PRO A 190 -41.58 48.97 40.46
CA PRO A 190 -41.28 48.96 41.89
C PRO A 190 -40.60 47.64 42.31
N SER A 191 -39.55 47.76 43.12
CA SER A 191 -38.77 46.61 43.60
C SER A 191 -39.63 45.58 44.34
N GLY A 192 -39.29 44.30 44.17
CA GLY A 192 -39.95 43.17 44.83
C GLY A 192 -41.15 42.58 44.08
N MET A 193 -41.53 43.15 42.94
CA MET A 193 -42.57 42.59 42.06
C MET A 193 -41.98 41.52 41.13
N GLN A 194 -42.60 40.35 41.04
CA GLN A 194 -42.30 39.34 40.02
C GLN A 194 -42.97 39.75 38.70
N VAL A 195 -42.19 39.79 37.62
CA VAL A 195 -42.65 40.31 36.31
C VAL A 195 -42.91 39.21 35.28
N ALA A 196 -42.27 38.05 35.42
CA ALA A 196 -42.46 36.87 34.58
C ALA A 196 -41.83 35.62 35.24
N THR A 197 -42.01 34.46 34.60
CA THR A 197 -41.18 33.26 34.79
C THR A 197 -40.49 32.90 33.48
N PHE A 198 -39.26 32.39 33.53
CA PHE A 198 -38.49 32.00 32.36
C PHE A 198 -38.15 30.51 32.37
N ASP A 199 -38.31 29.88 31.21
CA ASP A 199 -37.92 28.50 30.98
C ASP A 199 -36.91 28.46 29.82
N PHE A 200 -35.89 27.61 29.95
CA PHE A 200 -34.81 27.44 28.99
C PHE A 200 -34.48 25.96 28.82
N GLN A 201 -34.38 25.54 27.56
CA GLN A 201 -34.08 24.17 27.17
C GLN A 201 -33.00 24.15 26.09
N ALA A 202 -31.88 23.51 26.39
CA ALA A 202 -30.82 23.20 25.45
C ALA A 202 -30.42 21.74 25.67
N ASN A 203 -31.06 20.86 24.88
CA ASN A 203 -30.95 19.40 24.98
C ASN A 203 -30.70 18.77 23.58
N GLU A 204 -30.62 19.61 22.55
CA GLU A 204 -30.40 19.18 21.18
C GLU A 204 -28.92 19.35 20.83
N THR A 205 -28.41 18.48 19.96
CA THR A 205 -27.01 18.53 19.54
C THR A 205 -26.75 19.81 18.75
N ILE A 206 -25.69 20.51 19.16
CA ILE A 206 -25.11 21.65 18.47
C ILE A 206 -23.87 21.15 17.73
N GLN A 207 -23.75 21.50 16.46
CA GLN A 207 -22.61 21.18 15.61
C GLN A 207 -21.68 22.38 15.57
N PHE A 208 -20.46 22.21 16.05
CA PHE A 208 -19.43 23.24 15.97
C PHE A 208 -18.57 23.07 14.71
N GLY A 209 -18.23 24.18 14.07
CA GLY A 209 -17.27 24.24 12.96
C GLY A 209 -15.84 24.42 13.49
N GLU A 210 -15.30 25.64 13.37
CA GLU A 210 -14.04 25.97 14.03
C GLU A 210 -14.20 25.87 15.56
N PHE A 211 -13.31 25.13 16.20
CA PHE A 211 -13.39 24.78 17.61
C PHE A 211 -12.05 25.02 18.31
N ARG A 212 -12.12 25.53 19.53
CA ARG A 212 -11.00 25.62 20.47
C ARG A 212 -11.48 25.18 21.85
N GLY A 213 -10.78 24.24 22.46
CA GLY A 213 -11.21 23.68 23.73
C GLY A 213 -10.52 22.37 24.09
N THR A 214 -11.19 21.55 24.88
CA THR A 214 -10.71 20.22 25.28
C THR A 214 -11.51 19.12 24.59
N LEU A 215 -10.81 18.06 24.20
CA LEU A 215 -11.40 16.84 23.66
C LEU A 215 -10.89 15.66 24.49
N ASN A 216 -11.82 14.89 25.06
CA ASN A 216 -11.50 13.76 25.93
C ASN A 216 -12.16 12.48 25.42
N ASN A 217 -11.36 11.42 25.29
CA ASN A 217 -11.81 10.11 24.81
C ASN A 217 -12.59 10.23 23.48
N TYR A 218 -12.06 11.04 22.56
CA TYR A 218 -12.68 11.32 21.26
C TYR A 218 -11.96 10.53 20.16
N PRO A 219 -12.59 9.48 19.59
CA PRO A 219 -11.99 8.68 18.55
C PRO A 219 -12.16 9.33 17.17
N ILE A 220 -11.09 9.30 16.38
CA ILE A 220 -11.09 9.65 14.97
C ILE A 220 -10.66 8.39 14.21
N GLY A 221 -11.58 7.80 13.45
CA GLY A 221 -11.25 6.65 12.61
C GLY A 221 -10.42 7.08 11.40
N LEU A 222 -9.45 6.24 11.04
CA LEU A 222 -8.90 6.28 9.68
C LEU A 222 -9.98 5.76 8.73
N GLU A 223 -10.19 6.46 7.63
CA GLU A 223 -11.01 5.86 6.58
C GLU A 223 -10.24 4.70 5.97
N ASP A 224 -10.99 3.64 5.64
CA ASP A 224 -10.52 2.47 4.90
C ASP A 224 -10.18 2.91 3.47
N SER A 225 -9.12 3.70 3.36
CA SER A 225 -8.68 4.40 2.17
C SER A 225 -7.82 3.47 1.32
N GLY A 226 -8.27 2.22 1.15
CA GLY A 226 -7.74 1.27 0.18
C GLY A 226 -6.21 1.21 0.16
N SER A 227 -5.56 1.37 1.32
CA SER A 227 -4.11 1.42 1.45
C SER A 227 -3.59 0.02 1.22
N LEU A 228 -3.55 -0.34 -0.06
CA LEU A 228 -3.36 -1.67 -0.52
C LEU A 228 -2.09 -1.65 -1.33
N VAL A 229 -1.04 -2.08 -0.66
CA VAL A 229 0.20 -2.43 -1.31
C VAL A 229 -0.07 -3.67 -2.15
N ASN A 230 0.06 -3.59 -3.47
CA ASN A 230 0.03 -4.77 -4.33
C ASN A 230 1.46 -5.28 -4.53
N ILE A 231 1.70 -6.53 -4.12
CA ILE A 231 2.97 -7.19 -4.35
C ILE A 231 2.76 -8.27 -5.41
N ASP A 232 3.42 -8.09 -6.55
CA ASP A 232 3.44 -9.07 -7.62
C ASP A 232 4.62 -10.02 -7.42
N TYR A 233 4.30 -11.29 -7.14
CA TYR A 233 5.29 -12.36 -7.09
C TYR A 233 5.25 -13.18 -8.39
N PRO A 234 6.40 -13.64 -8.90
CA PRO A 234 6.43 -14.71 -9.88
C PRO A 234 5.65 -15.94 -9.38
N TYR A 235 4.94 -16.61 -10.28
CA TYR A 235 4.15 -17.79 -9.95
C TYR A 235 5.02 -18.86 -9.26
N GLY A 236 4.55 -19.47 -8.16
CA GLY A 236 5.25 -20.56 -7.47
C GLY A 236 6.45 -20.17 -6.61
N LEU A 237 6.79 -18.87 -6.53
CA LEU A 237 7.90 -18.36 -5.71
C LEU A 237 7.67 -18.60 -4.21
N ASP A 238 6.41 -18.64 -3.79
CA ASP A 238 5.96 -18.86 -2.41
C ASP A 238 6.33 -20.25 -1.84
N GLN A 239 6.60 -21.22 -2.72
CA GLN A 239 7.06 -22.56 -2.32
C GLN A 239 8.58 -22.70 -2.35
N ALA A 240 9.29 -21.73 -2.93
CA ALA A 240 10.72 -21.80 -3.18
C ALA A 240 11.54 -20.84 -2.30
N ILE A 241 10.90 -19.91 -1.59
CA ILE A 241 11.58 -18.84 -0.85
C ILE A 241 10.94 -18.67 0.54
N ASN A 242 11.79 -18.64 1.57
CA ASN A 242 11.43 -18.15 2.90
C ASN A 242 12.12 -16.81 3.15
N LEU A 243 11.35 -15.74 3.36
CA LEU A 243 11.87 -14.42 3.76
C LEU A 243 12.25 -14.43 5.24
N GLU A 244 13.44 -13.94 5.57
CA GLU A 244 13.95 -13.93 6.95
C GLU A 244 13.60 -12.62 7.67
N ASP A 245 13.79 -11.49 6.98
CA ASP A 245 13.65 -10.15 7.57
C ASP A 245 12.71 -9.26 6.76
N ALA A 246 11.99 -8.42 7.48
CA ALA A 246 11.10 -7.42 6.93
C ALA A 246 10.95 -6.28 7.93
N TYR A 247 10.91 -5.06 7.43
CA TYR A 247 10.71 -3.87 8.24
C TYR A 247 9.54 -3.09 7.68
N LEU A 248 8.72 -2.56 8.57
CA LEU A 248 7.71 -1.58 8.24
C LEU A 248 8.10 -0.26 8.88
N GLN A 249 8.16 0.79 8.07
CA GLN A 249 8.23 2.16 8.54
C GLN A 249 6.85 2.80 8.40
N ILE A 250 6.35 3.42 9.45
CA ILE A 250 5.11 4.20 9.43
C ILE A 250 5.46 5.65 9.80
N THR A 251 5.03 6.61 8.99
CA THR A 251 5.14 8.03 9.27
C THR A 251 3.75 8.60 9.52
N LEU A 252 3.49 9.00 10.76
CA LEU A 252 2.25 9.66 11.17
C LEU A 252 2.43 11.17 11.07
N GLN A 253 1.46 11.87 10.48
CA GLN A 253 1.39 13.33 10.45
C GLN A 253 0.08 13.84 11.05
N ASN A 254 0.20 14.69 12.07
CA ASN A 254 -0.94 15.27 12.77
C ASN A 254 -1.04 16.77 12.47
N TYR A 255 -2.17 17.18 11.88
CA TYR A 255 -2.51 18.59 11.62
C TYR A 255 -3.44 19.17 12.70
N LEU A 256 -3.99 18.33 13.58
CA LEU A 256 -4.90 18.78 14.62
C LEU A 256 -4.11 19.46 15.74
N GLY A 257 -4.70 20.48 16.37
CA GLY A 257 -4.20 21.09 17.60
C GLY A 257 -4.32 20.19 18.83
N PHE A 258 -4.51 18.88 18.65
CA PHE A 258 -4.70 17.88 19.70
C PHE A 258 -3.70 16.73 19.54
N GLY A 259 -3.04 16.36 20.65
CA GLY A 259 -2.29 15.12 20.71
C GLY A 259 -3.22 13.91 20.73
N SER A 260 -2.76 12.80 20.16
CA SER A 260 -3.56 11.58 20.08
C SER A 260 -2.71 10.31 20.24
N VAL A 261 -3.40 9.21 20.54
CA VAL A 261 -2.84 7.88 20.59
C VAL A 261 -3.33 7.11 19.37
N PHE A 262 -2.41 6.67 18.52
CA PHE A 262 -2.70 5.84 17.36
C PHE A 262 -2.76 4.37 17.75
N SER A 263 -3.83 3.69 17.36
CA SER A 263 -3.92 2.22 17.40
C SER A 263 -4.41 1.70 16.05
N GLY A 264 -3.82 0.62 15.57
CA GLY A 264 -4.24 -0.05 14.34
C GLY A 264 -3.57 -1.40 14.20
N GLN A 265 -4.02 -2.17 13.21
CA GLN A 265 -3.47 -3.48 12.89
C GLN A 265 -3.02 -3.53 11.43
N LEU A 266 -2.04 -4.38 11.13
CA LEU A 266 -1.66 -4.70 9.77
C LEU A 266 -2.28 -6.02 9.38
N LYS A 267 -2.96 -6.04 8.25
CA LYS A 267 -3.50 -7.24 7.64
C LYS A 267 -2.77 -7.52 6.33
N ALA A 268 -2.18 -8.70 6.26
CA ALA A 268 -1.56 -9.23 5.06
C ALA A 268 -2.43 -10.36 4.49
N THR A 269 -2.63 -10.40 3.18
CA THR A 269 -3.43 -11.44 2.49
C THR A 269 -2.68 -11.93 1.25
N ASN A 270 -2.69 -13.26 1.02
CA ASN A 270 -2.05 -13.87 -0.15
C ASN A 270 -3.05 -14.23 -1.26
N SER A 271 -2.51 -14.68 -2.40
CA SER A 271 -3.29 -15.07 -3.58
C SER A 271 -4.29 -16.20 -3.33
N SER A 272 -4.04 -17.04 -2.32
CA SER A 272 -4.94 -18.12 -1.89
C SER A 272 -6.03 -17.66 -0.90
N GLY A 273 -6.04 -16.39 -0.53
CA GLY A 273 -6.98 -15.79 0.44
C GLY A 273 -6.62 -16.03 1.91
N GLN A 274 -5.47 -16.64 2.21
CA GLN A 274 -4.99 -16.75 3.59
C GLN A 274 -4.59 -15.37 4.09
N SER A 275 -4.90 -15.08 5.35
CA SER A 275 -4.61 -13.77 5.95
C SER A 275 -3.86 -13.91 7.28
N ARG A 276 -2.99 -12.94 7.55
CA ARG A 276 -2.28 -12.75 8.82
C ARG A 276 -2.51 -11.33 9.32
N ILE A 277 -2.65 -11.19 10.63
CA ILE A 277 -2.89 -9.90 11.29
C ILE A 277 -1.89 -9.75 12.43
N ILE A 278 -1.31 -8.56 12.56
CA ILE A 278 -0.49 -8.17 13.70
C ILE A 278 -0.86 -6.76 14.18
N ASP A 279 -0.73 -6.51 15.48
CA ASP A 279 -0.96 -5.19 16.06
C ASP A 279 0.24 -4.26 15.83
N ILE A 280 -0.03 -2.98 15.57
CA ILE A 280 1.00 -1.94 15.45
C ILE A 280 1.29 -1.39 16.85
N LEU A 281 2.29 -1.98 17.52
CA LEU A 281 2.69 -1.63 18.89
C LEU A 281 4.19 -1.29 18.96
N ASP A 282 4.59 -0.56 20.00
CA ASP A 282 5.99 -0.33 20.34
C ASP A 282 6.66 -1.58 20.94
N GLU A 283 7.98 -1.50 21.20
CA GLU A 283 8.77 -2.60 21.79
C GLU A 283 8.29 -3.03 23.18
N TYR A 284 7.48 -2.21 23.85
CA TYR A 284 6.91 -2.45 25.17
C TYR A 284 5.43 -2.88 25.10
N GLY A 285 4.85 -3.00 23.91
CA GLY A 285 3.45 -3.38 23.69
C GLY A 285 2.45 -2.24 23.83
N ASN A 286 2.87 -0.98 23.74
CA ASN A 286 2.00 0.19 23.79
C ASN A 286 1.69 0.77 22.41
N ASN A 287 0.60 1.51 22.34
CA ASN A 287 0.20 2.30 21.18
C ASN A 287 1.09 3.55 21.02
N TYR A 288 1.25 4.01 19.79
CA TYR A 288 2.09 5.17 19.48
C TYR A 288 1.38 6.49 19.80
N GLN A 289 2.12 7.44 20.35
CA GLN A 289 1.62 8.78 20.66
C GLN A 289 2.12 9.78 19.62
N ILE A 290 1.25 10.70 19.22
CA ILE A 290 1.60 11.82 18.35
C ILE A 290 1.17 13.13 19.01
N GLU A 291 2.12 14.07 19.08
CA GLU A 291 1.93 15.39 19.67
C GLU A 291 1.00 16.27 18.81
N PRO A 292 0.36 17.31 19.41
CA PRO A 292 -0.46 18.28 18.67
C PRO A 292 0.35 19.11 17.69
N ALA A 293 -0.25 19.50 16.58
CA ALA A 293 0.28 20.50 15.65
C ALA A 293 0.55 21.83 16.37
N THR A 294 1.57 22.56 15.91
CA THR A 294 1.91 23.89 16.43
C THR A 294 1.92 24.93 15.32
N GLU A 295 2.18 26.20 15.66
CA GLU A 295 2.34 27.28 14.69
C GLU A 295 3.47 27.02 13.67
N GLU A 296 4.40 26.12 13.97
CA GLU A 296 5.50 25.71 13.08
C GLU A 296 5.06 24.70 12.00
N GLY A 297 3.87 24.10 12.15
CA GLY A 297 3.33 23.12 11.20
C GLY A 297 2.87 21.80 11.85
N PRO A 298 2.56 20.79 11.03
CA PRO A 298 2.11 19.48 11.51
C PRO A 298 3.22 18.77 12.30
N ARG A 299 2.82 17.94 13.26
CA ARG A 299 3.77 17.05 13.95
C ARG A 299 3.92 15.77 13.17
N ILE A 300 5.17 15.31 13.06
CA ILE A 300 5.55 14.11 12.33
C ILE A 300 6.18 13.14 13.33
N VAL A 301 5.73 11.89 13.33
CA VAL A 301 6.33 10.80 14.09
C VAL A 301 6.68 9.69 13.11
N GLU A 302 7.94 9.27 13.13
CA GLU A 302 8.41 8.13 12.37
C GLU A 302 8.54 6.93 13.30
N ILE A 303 7.88 5.85 12.91
CA ILE A 303 7.80 4.59 13.63
C ILE A 303 8.53 3.55 12.79
N GLN A 304 9.55 2.94 13.37
CA GLN A 304 10.19 1.77 12.78
C GLN A 304 9.71 0.53 13.52
N PHE A 305 9.04 -0.34 12.78
CA PHE A 305 8.44 -1.55 13.29
C PHE A 305 9.04 -2.75 12.55
N GLY A 306 9.95 -3.47 13.22
CA GLY A 306 10.55 -4.70 12.69
C GLY A 306 10.02 -5.97 13.37
N HIS A 307 9.38 -5.85 14.53
CA HIS A 307 8.93 -7.01 15.29
C HIS A 307 7.75 -7.68 14.60
N ASN A 308 7.81 -9.00 14.38
CA ASN A 308 6.74 -9.81 13.79
C ASN A 308 6.31 -9.47 12.35
N VAL A 309 6.90 -8.47 11.67
CA VAL A 309 6.62 -8.18 10.24
C VAL A 309 7.01 -9.37 9.37
N ALA A 310 8.09 -10.06 9.71
CA ALA A 310 8.49 -11.29 9.01
C ALA A 310 7.37 -12.34 9.02
N GLN A 311 6.53 -12.41 10.07
CA GLN A 311 5.40 -13.34 10.12
C GLN A 311 4.29 -12.98 9.12
N LEU A 312 4.14 -11.71 8.76
CA LEU A 312 3.25 -11.30 7.68
C LEU A 312 3.81 -11.71 6.33
N LEU A 313 5.13 -11.57 6.12
CA LEU A 313 5.76 -11.94 4.85
C LEU A 313 5.86 -13.45 4.65
N GLN A 314 5.81 -14.26 5.71
CA GLN A 314 5.81 -15.73 5.63
C GLN A 314 4.65 -16.31 4.81
N ILE A 315 3.52 -15.60 4.70
CA ILE A 315 2.40 -16.04 3.86
C ILE A 315 2.53 -15.57 2.40
N MET A 316 3.62 -14.87 2.06
CA MET A 316 3.87 -14.25 0.76
C MET A 316 2.68 -13.39 0.32
N PRO A 317 2.38 -12.31 1.06
CA PRO A 317 1.16 -11.56 0.89
C PRO A 317 1.16 -10.76 -0.40
N THR A 318 0.13 -10.92 -1.22
CA THR A 318 -0.10 -10.08 -2.39
C THR A 318 -0.63 -8.71 -1.99
N THR A 319 -1.22 -8.58 -0.79
CA THR A 319 -1.75 -7.32 -0.28
C THR A 319 -1.38 -7.08 1.17
N ILE A 320 -0.96 -5.85 1.51
CA ILE A 320 -0.76 -5.39 2.89
C ILE A 320 -1.54 -4.08 3.09
N GLN A 321 -2.37 -4.05 4.14
CA GLN A 321 -3.19 -2.90 4.50
C GLN A 321 -3.25 -2.66 6.01
N VAL A 322 -3.43 -1.40 6.41
CA VAL A 322 -3.75 -1.03 7.80
C VAL A 322 -5.27 -1.16 7.99
N ILE A 323 -5.70 -1.87 9.03
CA ILE A 323 -7.10 -2.03 9.41
C ILE A 323 -7.32 -1.54 10.84
N ASP A 324 -8.59 -1.25 11.17
CA ASP A 324 -9.01 -0.83 12.52
C ASP A 324 -8.18 0.34 13.07
N GLY A 325 -7.69 1.19 12.15
CA GLY A 325 -6.87 2.34 12.45
C GLY A 325 -7.70 3.45 13.08
N GLN A 326 -7.29 3.94 14.24
CA GLN A 326 -7.94 5.04 14.94
C GLN A 326 -6.94 5.89 15.70
N PHE A 327 -7.27 7.17 15.85
CA PHE A 327 -6.60 8.11 16.72
C PHE A 327 -7.53 8.48 17.87
N LEU A 328 -7.09 8.20 19.09
CA LEU A 328 -7.83 8.57 20.29
C LEU A 328 -7.27 9.87 20.86
N ILE A 329 -8.06 10.94 20.79
CA ILE A 329 -7.70 12.21 21.41
C ILE A 329 -8.06 12.19 22.90
N SER A 330 -7.12 12.59 23.74
CA SER A 330 -7.31 12.80 25.17
C SER A 330 -6.47 13.99 25.63
N SER A 331 -7.02 15.18 25.49
CA SER A 331 -6.31 16.44 25.77
C SER A 331 -6.23 16.76 27.26
N GLY A 332 -7.09 16.17 28.09
CA GLY A 332 -7.16 16.45 29.52
C GLY A 332 -7.50 17.91 29.75
N THR A 333 -6.56 18.68 30.31
CA THR A 333 -6.69 20.12 30.51
C THR A 333 -6.08 20.97 29.41
N ASN A 334 -5.40 20.36 28.43
CA ASN A 334 -4.76 21.09 27.35
C ASN A 334 -5.82 21.57 26.35
N ILE A 335 -5.75 22.86 26.02
CA ILE A 335 -6.59 23.50 25.00
C ILE A 335 -5.96 23.29 23.64
N GLY A 336 -6.69 22.63 22.75
CA GLY A 336 -6.34 22.48 21.35
C GLY A 336 -7.29 23.27 20.45
N SER A 337 -6.92 23.35 19.17
CA SER A 337 -7.75 23.94 18.12
C SER A 337 -8.04 22.92 17.04
N LEU A 338 -9.16 23.11 16.37
CA LEU A 338 -9.64 22.24 15.31
C LEU A 338 -10.41 23.05 14.28
N ARG A 339 -10.15 22.76 13.01
CA ARG A 339 -10.90 23.27 11.88
C ARG A 339 -11.62 22.12 11.18
N PRO A 340 -12.74 22.40 10.49
CA PRO A 340 -13.48 21.36 9.76
C PRO A 340 -12.64 20.60 8.73
N THR A 341 -11.64 21.26 8.15
CA THR A 341 -10.75 20.70 7.13
C THR A 341 -9.51 19.99 7.70
N ASP A 342 -9.33 19.96 9.02
CA ASP A 342 -8.15 19.32 9.62
C ASP A 342 -8.24 17.79 9.45
N THR A 343 -7.11 17.17 9.16
CA THR A 343 -6.98 15.73 8.89
C THR A 343 -5.74 15.16 9.55
N MET A 344 -5.69 13.84 9.71
CA MET A 344 -4.45 13.12 10.00
C MET A 344 -4.04 12.28 8.81
N LEU A 345 -2.73 12.24 8.55
CA LEU A 345 -2.15 11.44 7.47
C LEU A 345 -1.27 10.35 8.07
N LEU A 346 -1.31 9.17 7.45
CA LEU A 346 -0.45 8.06 7.76
C LEU A 346 0.18 7.61 6.45
N PHE A 347 1.50 7.70 6.38
CA PHE A 347 2.29 7.09 5.31
C PHE A 347 2.94 5.84 5.86
N TYR A 348 3.08 4.81 5.04
CA TYR A 348 3.86 3.65 5.45
C TYR A 348 4.65 3.10 4.27
N THR A 349 5.81 2.54 4.60
CA THR A 349 6.73 1.91 3.67
C THR A 349 7.09 0.54 4.23
N VAL A 350 6.78 -0.51 3.50
CA VAL A 350 7.26 -1.86 3.78
C VAL A 350 8.56 -2.03 3.01
N SER A 351 9.62 -2.44 3.72
CA SER A 351 10.93 -2.74 3.17
C SER A 351 11.30 -4.17 3.52
N ALA A 352 11.52 -5.00 2.49
CA ALA A 352 11.95 -6.38 2.62
C ALA A 352 13.33 -6.53 1.98
N PRO A 353 14.41 -6.58 2.78
CA PRO A 353 15.73 -6.93 2.27
C PRO A 353 15.66 -8.31 1.61
N LEU A 354 16.36 -8.50 0.50
CA LEU A 354 16.46 -9.80 -0.17
C LEU A 354 17.43 -10.73 0.58
N THR A 355 17.04 -11.06 1.81
CA THR A 355 17.62 -12.08 2.66
C THR A 355 16.61 -13.21 2.81
N PHE A 356 16.92 -14.35 2.23
CA PHE A 356 16.01 -15.48 2.18
C PHE A 356 16.72 -16.82 2.21
N THR A 357 15.99 -17.86 2.63
CA THR A 357 16.37 -19.26 2.45
C THR A 357 15.68 -19.80 1.20
N LEU A 358 16.44 -20.35 0.26
CA LEU A 358 15.93 -20.92 -0.99
C LEU A 358 15.75 -22.43 -0.86
N HIS A 359 14.61 -22.92 -1.36
CA HIS A 359 14.29 -24.34 -1.42
C HIS A 359 14.34 -24.86 -2.86
N ALA A 360 14.76 -26.12 -3.01
CA ALA A 360 14.68 -26.80 -4.29
C ALA A 360 13.22 -27.15 -4.64
N HIS A 361 12.54 -26.22 -5.30
CA HIS A 361 11.17 -26.37 -5.78
C HIS A 361 11.05 -25.97 -7.25
N GLU A 362 10.39 -26.80 -8.06
CA GLU A 362 10.23 -26.54 -9.49
C GLU A 362 9.06 -25.58 -9.74
N ILE A 363 9.41 -24.40 -10.23
CA ILE A 363 8.49 -23.35 -10.64
C ILE A 363 8.29 -23.44 -12.15
N THR A 364 7.06 -23.72 -12.59
CA THR A 364 6.70 -23.74 -14.01
C THR A 364 6.09 -22.40 -14.42
N ILE A 365 6.65 -21.75 -15.45
CA ILE A 365 6.07 -20.54 -16.04
C ILE A 365 4.84 -20.94 -16.85
N ALA A 366 3.70 -20.33 -16.50
CA ALA A 366 2.41 -20.70 -17.08
C ALA A 366 2.33 -20.38 -18.58
N GLU A 367 2.93 -19.27 -19.00
CA GLU A 367 2.94 -18.84 -20.40
C GLU A 367 3.81 -19.78 -21.27
N GLU A 368 3.22 -20.25 -22.37
CA GLU A 368 3.95 -20.98 -23.41
C GLU A 368 4.46 -20.00 -24.46
N GLN A 369 5.73 -20.14 -24.83
CA GLN A 369 6.31 -19.36 -25.91
C GLN A 369 6.10 -20.11 -27.23
N GLU A 370 5.44 -19.46 -28.18
CA GLU A 370 5.26 -19.97 -29.54
C GLU A 370 6.33 -19.41 -30.48
N PHE A 371 6.97 -20.30 -31.23
CA PHE A 371 7.93 -19.96 -32.27
C PHE A 371 7.41 -20.41 -33.63
N SER A 372 7.31 -19.48 -34.58
CA SER A 372 7.10 -19.80 -35.99
C SER A 372 8.44 -20.01 -36.67
N ILE A 373 8.64 -21.19 -37.26
CA ILE A 373 9.87 -21.51 -37.99
C ILE A 373 9.63 -21.31 -39.50
N PRO A 374 10.30 -20.34 -40.14
CA PRO A 374 10.15 -20.09 -41.57
C PRO A 374 10.48 -21.33 -42.41
N GLU A 375 9.75 -21.54 -43.51
CA GLU A 375 9.94 -22.70 -44.39
C GLU A 375 11.38 -22.87 -44.86
N GLU A 376 12.09 -21.77 -45.16
CA GLU A 376 13.50 -21.84 -45.54
C GLU A 376 14.37 -22.48 -44.44
N ASN A 377 14.14 -22.09 -43.18
CA ASN A 377 14.88 -22.63 -42.04
C ASN A 377 14.52 -24.09 -41.80
N ARG A 378 13.23 -24.46 -41.92
CA ARG A 378 12.78 -25.86 -41.82
C ARG A 378 13.47 -26.76 -42.85
N GLU A 379 13.56 -26.32 -44.10
CA GLU A 379 14.22 -27.07 -45.16
C GLU A 379 15.73 -27.20 -44.96
N ARG A 380 16.39 -26.14 -44.45
CA ARG A 380 17.81 -26.19 -44.07
C ARG A 380 18.06 -27.18 -42.93
N ILE A 381 17.19 -27.21 -41.91
CA ILE A 381 17.30 -28.13 -40.78
C ILE A 381 17.14 -29.59 -41.25
N ARG A 382 16.15 -29.85 -42.12
CA ARG A 382 15.92 -31.20 -42.68
C ARG A 382 17.12 -31.71 -43.46
N LYS A 383 17.63 -30.91 -44.40
CA LYS A 383 18.63 -31.36 -45.39
C LYS A 383 20.06 -31.33 -44.87
N ASN A 384 20.42 -30.34 -44.03
CA ASN A 384 21.82 -30.00 -43.81
C ASN A 384 22.28 -30.09 -42.34
N LEU A 385 21.39 -29.94 -41.35
CA LEU A 385 21.79 -30.02 -39.94
C LEU A 385 21.82 -31.48 -39.43
N VAL A 386 22.90 -31.84 -38.76
CA VAL A 386 23.09 -33.17 -38.13
C VAL A 386 22.95 -33.09 -36.62
N ASN A 387 23.56 -32.06 -36.03
CA ASN A 387 23.45 -31.69 -34.61
C ASN A 387 23.54 -30.17 -34.50
N ALA A 388 23.17 -29.65 -33.34
CA ALA A 388 23.47 -28.28 -32.96
C ALA A 388 23.96 -28.29 -31.52
N SER A 389 24.94 -27.46 -31.18
CA SER A 389 25.43 -27.31 -29.81
C SER A 389 25.59 -25.84 -29.48
N LEU A 390 25.13 -25.47 -28.29
CA LEU A 390 25.38 -24.18 -27.66
C LEU A 390 26.21 -24.47 -26.42
N ASN A 391 27.49 -24.09 -26.45
CA ASN A 391 28.41 -24.26 -25.33
C ASN A 391 28.64 -22.89 -24.70
N LEU A 392 28.20 -22.72 -23.46
CA LEU A 392 28.31 -21.48 -22.71
C LEU A 392 29.27 -21.68 -21.53
N GLU A 393 30.19 -20.75 -21.32
CA GLU A 393 30.96 -20.60 -20.10
C GLU A 393 30.29 -19.53 -19.23
N LEU A 394 29.73 -19.93 -18.08
CA LEU A 394 29.08 -19.01 -17.14
C LEU A 394 29.90 -18.89 -15.86
N LYS A 395 30.03 -17.68 -15.33
CA LYS A 395 30.57 -17.43 -13.99
C LYS A 395 29.51 -16.70 -13.17
N ASN A 396 28.99 -17.38 -12.15
CA ASN A 396 28.03 -16.82 -11.22
C ASN A 396 28.78 -16.25 -10.00
N LYS A 397 28.61 -14.97 -9.71
CA LYS A 397 29.15 -14.34 -8.48
C LYS A 397 28.12 -14.22 -7.36
N LEU A 398 26.87 -14.62 -7.60
CA LEU A 398 25.80 -14.57 -6.62
C LEU A 398 25.89 -15.75 -5.65
N PRO A 399 25.42 -15.58 -4.39
CA PRO A 399 25.35 -16.66 -3.42
C PRO A 399 24.24 -17.69 -3.73
N ILE A 400 23.52 -17.51 -4.84
CA ILE A 400 22.39 -18.36 -5.27
C ILE A 400 22.70 -19.05 -6.59
N GLY A 401 22.29 -20.30 -6.72
CA GLY A 401 22.30 -21.07 -7.96
C GLY A 401 20.87 -21.37 -8.44
N ALA A 402 20.73 -21.78 -9.70
CA ALA A 402 19.44 -22.20 -10.25
C ALA A 402 19.63 -23.25 -11.35
N SER A 403 18.64 -24.12 -11.52
CA SER A 403 18.48 -24.98 -12.69
C SER A 403 17.26 -24.54 -13.50
N ALA A 404 17.37 -24.68 -14.82
CA ALA A 404 16.31 -24.38 -15.76
C ALA A 404 16.06 -25.60 -16.65
N LYS A 405 14.79 -25.92 -16.88
CA LYS A 405 14.30 -26.96 -17.76
C LYS A 405 13.46 -26.33 -18.87
N LEU A 406 13.82 -26.67 -20.10
CA LEU A 406 13.16 -26.22 -21.33
C LEU A 406 12.43 -27.40 -21.95
N PHE A 407 11.10 -27.33 -22.02
CA PHE A 407 10.26 -28.34 -22.62
C PHE A 407 9.81 -27.87 -23.99
N PHE A 408 10.01 -28.69 -25.03
CA PHE A 408 9.65 -28.34 -26.41
C PHE A 408 8.60 -29.28 -26.97
N SER A 409 7.60 -28.73 -27.67
CA SER A 409 6.53 -29.50 -28.31
C SER A 409 6.11 -28.90 -29.66
N THR A 410 5.51 -29.73 -30.50
CA THR A 410 4.85 -29.28 -31.75
C THR A 410 3.37 -29.00 -31.57
N THR A 411 2.81 -29.35 -30.40
CA THR A 411 1.43 -29.07 -30.02
C THR A 411 1.40 -28.16 -28.79
N PRO A 412 0.39 -27.29 -28.67
CA PRO A 412 0.24 -26.45 -27.48
C PRO A 412 -0.14 -27.28 -26.25
N SER A 413 -0.17 -26.64 -25.08
CA SER A 413 -0.59 -27.22 -23.78
C SER A 413 0.40 -28.25 -23.21
N ILE A 414 1.65 -27.82 -23.03
CA ILE A 414 2.74 -28.65 -22.49
C ILE A 414 2.57 -28.84 -20.98
N ASP A 415 2.30 -30.04 -20.49
CA ASP A 415 2.32 -30.34 -19.05
C ASP A 415 3.70 -30.90 -18.64
N THR A 416 4.43 -30.15 -17.81
CA THR A 416 5.79 -30.50 -17.35
C THR A 416 5.83 -31.79 -16.54
N ASN A 417 4.69 -32.19 -15.95
CA ASN A 417 4.55 -33.45 -15.21
C ASN A 417 4.12 -34.63 -16.09
N ASN A 418 3.77 -34.38 -17.36
CA ASN A 418 3.29 -35.41 -18.28
C ASN A 418 4.17 -35.50 -19.55
N PRO A 419 5.09 -36.49 -19.61
CA PRO A 419 6.00 -36.70 -20.74
C PRO A 419 5.34 -36.91 -22.11
N SER A 420 4.04 -37.21 -22.15
CA SER A 420 3.33 -37.37 -23.43
C SER A 420 2.97 -36.04 -24.11
N THR A 421 3.10 -34.92 -23.40
CA THR A 421 2.69 -33.58 -23.91
C THR A 421 3.84 -32.80 -24.56
N TYR A 422 5.08 -33.25 -24.41
CA TYR A 422 6.26 -32.64 -25.02
C TYR A 422 7.10 -33.65 -25.79
N ASN A 423 7.85 -33.16 -26.78
CA ASN A 423 8.71 -33.98 -27.62
C ASN A 423 10.06 -34.27 -26.96
N PHE A 424 10.68 -33.28 -26.30
CA PHE A 424 11.91 -33.45 -25.53
C PHE A 424 12.08 -32.34 -24.48
N MET A 425 13.03 -32.54 -23.57
CA MET A 425 13.40 -31.58 -22.52
C MET A 425 14.92 -31.36 -22.50
N LYS A 426 15.35 -30.13 -22.25
CA LYS A 426 16.75 -29.77 -21.97
C LYS A 426 16.87 -29.11 -20.61
N GLU A 427 17.90 -29.50 -19.87
CA GLU A 427 18.19 -28.95 -18.55
C GLU A 427 19.57 -28.28 -18.55
N ALA A 428 19.67 -27.16 -17.87
CA ALA A 428 20.91 -26.47 -17.58
C ALA A 428 20.91 -26.04 -16.11
N ALA A 429 22.06 -26.10 -15.46
CA ALA A 429 22.23 -25.62 -14.09
C ALA A 429 23.34 -24.58 -14.04
N ILE A 430 23.13 -23.56 -13.22
CA ILE A 430 24.09 -22.51 -12.88
C ILE A 430 24.27 -22.59 -11.38
N ASN A 431 25.40 -23.14 -10.95
CA ASN A 431 25.71 -23.28 -9.53
C ASN A 431 25.98 -21.92 -8.88
N SER A 432 25.77 -21.82 -7.57
CA SER A 432 26.12 -20.63 -6.78
C SER A 432 27.63 -20.37 -6.77
N ALA A 433 28.03 -19.13 -6.45
CA ALA A 433 29.43 -18.76 -6.27
C ALA A 433 30.10 -19.53 -5.13
N ASN A 434 29.32 -19.99 -4.15
CA ASN A 434 29.81 -20.79 -3.02
C ASN A 434 30.18 -22.21 -3.44
N LEU A 435 29.40 -22.81 -4.35
CA LEU A 435 29.64 -24.16 -4.85
C LEU A 435 30.70 -24.17 -5.96
N GLN A 436 30.59 -23.23 -6.91
CA GLN A 436 31.50 -23.13 -8.05
C GLN A 436 31.87 -21.66 -8.35
N PRO A 437 32.94 -21.13 -7.73
CA PRO A 437 33.29 -19.70 -7.81
C PRO A 437 33.90 -19.26 -9.15
N ASP A 438 34.21 -20.19 -10.03
CA ASP A 438 34.83 -19.98 -11.35
C ASP A 438 33.90 -20.40 -12.49
N PHE A 439 34.37 -20.26 -13.74
CA PHE A 439 33.57 -20.58 -14.92
C PHE A 439 33.08 -22.04 -14.89
N GLN A 440 31.81 -22.23 -15.24
CA GLN A 440 31.14 -23.50 -15.43
C GLN A 440 30.68 -23.63 -16.86
N ASN A 441 30.78 -24.83 -17.42
CA ASN A 441 30.36 -25.10 -18.79
C ASN A 441 28.90 -25.59 -18.80
N VAL A 442 28.04 -24.88 -19.52
CA VAL A 442 26.68 -25.28 -19.82
C VAL A 442 26.59 -25.62 -21.30
N ASN A 443 26.40 -26.91 -21.58
CA ASN A 443 26.36 -27.43 -22.94
C ASN A 443 24.95 -27.88 -23.29
N LEU A 444 24.26 -27.11 -24.12
CA LEU A 444 22.95 -27.44 -24.66
C LEU A 444 23.13 -28.01 -26.06
N THR A 445 22.96 -29.31 -26.20
CA THR A 445 23.12 -30.03 -27.47
C THR A 445 21.78 -30.54 -27.97
N LEU A 446 21.49 -30.34 -29.25
CA LEU A 446 20.35 -30.92 -29.95
C LEU A 446 20.82 -32.04 -30.88
N ASN A 447 20.28 -33.23 -30.68
CA ASN A 447 20.50 -34.37 -31.57
C ASN A 447 19.55 -34.31 -32.79
N LYS A 448 19.69 -35.24 -33.73
CA LYS A 448 18.92 -35.21 -34.99
C LYS A 448 17.41 -35.34 -34.77
N ASP A 449 16.98 -36.15 -33.80
CA ASP A 449 15.55 -36.34 -33.51
C ASP A 449 14.94 -35.10 -32.87
N GLU A 450 15.68 -34.44 -31.98
CA GLU A 450 15.30 -33.17 -31.36
C GLU A 450 15.25 -32.03 -32.40
N LEU A 451 16.22 -31.99 -33.32
CA LEU A 451 16.23 -31.03 -34.43
C LEU A 451 15.03 -31.20 -35.37
N ASN A 452 14.52 -32.43 -35.53
CA ASN A 452 13.35 -32.67 -36.37
C ASN A 452 12.08 -31.98 -35.84
N VAL A 453 11.99 -31.71 -34.53
CA VAL A 453 10.88 -30.93 -33.92
C VAL A 453 10.82 -29.53 -34.51
N PHE A 454 11.97 -28.90 -34.75
CA PHE A 454 12.07 -27.56 -35.36
C PHE A 454 11.87 -27.56 -36.88
N THR A 455 11.49 -28.70 -37.47
CA THR A 455 11.03 -28.77 -38.88
C THR A 455 9.53 -28.62 -39.01
N SER A 456 8.81 -28.49 -37.89
CA SER A 456 7.41 -28.10 -37.83
C SER A 456 7.26 -26.58 -37.96
N GLU A 457 6.13 -26.13 -38.49
CA GLU A 457 5.85 -24.70 -38.69
C GLU A 457 5.76 -23.92 -37.37
N GLN A 458 5.19 -24.56 -36.35
CA GLN A 458 5.05 -24.03 -35.00
C GLN A 458 5.74 -24.97 -34.01
N VAL A 459 6.48 -24.37 -33.08
CA VAL A 459 7.09 -25.05 -31.93
C VAL A 459 6.72 -24.26 -30.68
N PHE A 460 6.24 -24.95 -29.67
CA PHE A 460 5.90 -24.41 -28.37
C PHE A 460 7.00 -24.76 -27.37
N MET A 461 7.31 -23.83 -26.48
CA MET A 461 8.25 -24.03 -25.39
C MET A 461 7.60 -23.64 -24.07
N ARG A 462 7.80 -24.48 -23.06
CA ARG A 462 7.49 -24.16 -21.66
C ARG A 462 8.77 -24.18 -20.84
N PHE A 463 8.89 -23.20 -19.95
CA PHE A 463 10.04 -23.00 -19.08
C PHE A 463 9.67 -23.43 -17.65
N ALA A 464 10.54 -24.19 -17.01
CA ALA A 464 10.51 -24.38 -15.57
C ALA A 464 11.89 -24.11 -14.97
N PHE A 465 11.96 -23.65 -13.74
CA PHE A 465 13.21 -23.44 -13.03
C PHE A 465 13.10 -23.86 -11.58
N SER A 466 14.23 -24.15 -10.95
CA SER A 466 14.35 -24.43 -9.52
C SER A 466 15.57 -23.72 -8.98
N PHE A 467 15.51 -23.23 -7.75
CA PHE A 467 16.68 -22.71 -7.08
C PHE A 467 17.56 -23.84 -6.53
N GLU A 468 18.85 -23.54 -6.36
CA GLU A 468 19.77 -24.34 -5.54
C GLU A 468 19.40 -24.16 -4.07
N GLU A 469 19.20 -25.28 -3.36
CA GLU A 469 18.90 -25.28 -1.93
C GLU A 469 20.03 -24.62 -1.13
N THR A 470 19.73 -23.58 -0.36
CA THR A 470 20.77 -22.86 0.40
C THR A 470 20.97 -23.42 1.81
N GLY A 471 19.94 -24.03 2.42
CA GLY A 471 19.94 -24.56 3.78
C GLY A 471 20.10 -23.53 4.91
N THR A 472 20.66 -22.36 4.62
CA THR A 472 20.76 -21.18 5.47
C THR A 472 20.36 -19.93 4.69
N PRO A 473 20.01 -18.83 5.39
CA PRO A 473 19.75 -17.53 4.77
C PRO A 473 20.92 -17.05 3.90
N VAL A 474 20.59 -16.51 2.74
CA VAL A 474 21.54 -15.80 1.86
C VAL A 474 21.02 -14.41 1.57
N THR A 475 21.94 -13.44 1.51
CA THR A 475 21.63 -12.03 1.22
C THR A 475 22.09 -11.69 -0.18
N ILE A 476 21.22 -11.05 -0.96
CA ILE A 476 21.55 -10.55 -2.30
C ILE A 476 22.06 -9.12 -2.21
N HIS A 477 23.31 -8.93 -2.63
CA HIS A 477 23.92 -7.61 -2.73
C HIS A 477 23.88 -7.11 -4.19
N ALA A 478 23.76 -5.80 -4.35
CA ALA A 478 23.79 -5.08 -5.63
C ALA A 478 25.13 -4.39 -5.86
N SER A 479 26.23 -4.97 -5.37
CA SER A 479 27.56 -4.41 -5.53
C SER A 479 28.05 -4.60 -6.97
N THR A 480 29.08 -3.85 -7.36
CA THR A 480 29.77 -4.06 -8.65
C THR A 480 30.46 -5.44 -8.77
N THR A 481 30.50 -6.22 -7.70
CA THR A 481 31.05 -7.58 -7.67
C THR A 481 30.00 -8.68 -7.83
N ASP A 482 28.71 -8.32 -7.77
CA ASP A 482 27.56 -9.22 -7.92
C ASP A 482 27.07 -9.23 -9.37
N TYR A 483 27.48 -10.26 -10.12
CA TYR A 483 27.12 -10.41 -11.53
C TYR A 483 27.14 -11.86 -12.00
N ILE A 484 26.43 -12.12 -13.11
CA ILE A 484 26.58 -13.34 -13.91
C ILE A 484 27.31 -12.99 -15.20
N HIS A 485 28.44 -13.64 -15.47
CA HIS A 485 29.21 -13.46 -16.71
C HIS A 485 29.02 -14.65 -17.62
N ILE A 486 28.44 -14.43 -18.80
CA ILE A 486 28.21 -15.45 -19.82
C ILE A 486 29.18 -15.23 -20.99
N LYS A 487 29.83 -16.30 -21.44
CA LYS A 487 30.62 -16.37 -22.67
C LYS A 487 30.12 -17.52 -23.53
N GLY A 488 30.06 -17.37 -24.84
CA GLY A 488 29.62 -18.43 -25.76
C GLY A 488 29.85 -18.07 -27.20
#